data_AF-A0A6J5WJF5-F1
#
_entry.id   AF-A0A6J5WJF5-F1
#
_cell.length_a   1.000
_cell.length_b   1.000
_cell.length_c   1.000
_cell.angle_alpha   90.00
_cell.angle_beta   90.00
_cell.angle_gamma   90.00
#
_symmetry.space_group_name_H-M   'P 1'
#
loop_
_entity.id
_entity.type
_entity.pdbx_description
1 polymer ?
#
loop_
_entity_poly.entity_id
_entity_poly.type
_entity_poly.pdbx_seq_one_letter_code
_entity_poly.pdbx_strand_id
1 'polypeptide(L)'
;MEVPQKVPIQMIVKGYKPQTPTELAVEAAKGICKSPFTNDILKAKKPANFTQPKFKLFEGVAEPIEHIYHFQQQMVLESEDEALLCKLFPSSLSRSALTWFRQLKPKSIGSFNELCEAFISQYVCNQRRKKDITALFSIKQKAGESLKDYLKRFKEEISTLETYDSHTVSLAFLEGVTPRTKMHKSLVKTPPLDMREVLAWVDGIIRLEEEELALSKLTTSAISAQKHSYEMIQGSRTNFPSGNLHNQARTNSPPTKLTVSLAKLFHENKGKWIF
;
A
#
# COMPACT_ATOMS: atom_id res chain seq x y z
N MET A 1 -26.40 29.73 -55.10
CA MET A 1 -25.62 29.52 -53.87
C MET A 1 -25.23 30.90 -53.35
N GLU A 2 -26.02 31.44 -52.43
CA GLU A 2 -25.69 32.71 -51.77
C GLU A 2 -24.58 32.47 -50.74
N VAL A 3 -23.53 33.27 -50.82
CA VAL A 3 -22.43 33.28 -49.84
C VAL A 3 -22.94 34.04 -48.60
N PRO A 4 -22.86 33.49 -47.38
CA PRO A 4 -23.32 34.21 -46.20
C PRO A 4 -22.41 35.41 -45.94
N GLN A 5 -23.02 36.59 -45.79
CA GLN A 5 -22.37 37.82 -45.40
C GLN A 5 -21.67 37.63 -44.04
N LYS A 6 -20.32 37.76 -44.03
CA LYS A 6 -19.56 37.82 -42.77
C LYS A 6 -19.93 39.10 -42.04
N VAL A 7 -20.67 38.96 -40.94
CA VAL A 7 -20.94 40.08 -40.01
C VAL A 7 -19.61 40.51 -39.38
N PRO A 8 -19.22 41.79 -39.43
CA PRO A 8 -17.98 42.26 -38.80
C PRO A 8 -18.01 42.06 -37.28
N ILE A 9 -16.92 41.50 -36.73
CA ILE A 9 -16.71 41.25 -35.28
C ILE A 9 -16.92 42.51 -34.41
N GLN A 10 -16.86 43.70 -35.01
CA GLN A 10 -17.11 44.98 -34.35
C GLN A 10 -18.53 45.12 -33.77
N MET A 11 -19.50 44.28 -34.14
CA MET A 11 -20.86 44.31 -33.58
C MET A 11 -21.06 43.56 -32.25
N ILE A 12 -20.07 42.80 -31.75
CA ILE A 12 -20.21 42.02 -30.50
C ILE A 12 -19.79 42.82 -29.24
N VAL A 13 -19.09 43.96 -29.40
CA VAL A 13 -18.51 44.70 -28.26
C VAL A 13 -19.29 45.98 -27.92
N LYS A 14 -20.62 45.91 -27.87
CA LYS A 14 -21.46 47.01 -27.32
C LYS A 14 -21.88 46.82 -25.86
N GLY A 15 -21.40 45.77 -25.19
CA GLY A 15 -21.71 45.51 -23.78
C GLY A 15 -20.55 44.99 -22.93
N TYR A 16 -19.36 44.78 -23.50
CA TYR A 16 -18.20 44.31 -22.74
C TYR A 16 -17.46 45.51 -22.14
N LYS A 17 -17.76 45.80 -20.87
CA LYS A 17 -16.95 46.68 -20.04
C LYS A 17 -15.89 45.80 -19.34
N PRO A 18 -14.61 45.82 -19.75
CA PRO A 18 -13.58 45.06 -19.05
C PRO A 18 -13.50 45.55 -17.60
N GLN A 19 -13.64 44.64 -16.64
CA GLN A 19 -13.51 45.00 -15.23
C GLN A 19 -12.08 45.50 -14.99
N THR A 20 -11.97 46.67 -14.37
CA THR A 20 -10.66 47.17 -13.94
C THR A 20 -10.09 46.28 -12.83
N PRO A 21 -8.76 46.20 -12.67
CA PRO A 21 -8.15 45.49 -11.54
C PRO A 21 -8.71 45.93 -10.18
N THR A 22 -9.11 47.19 -10.06
CA THR A 22 -9.76 47.75 -8.87
C THR A 22 -11.17 47.20 -8.65
N GLU A 23 -12.01 47.14 -9.70
CA GLU A 23 -13.35 46.54 -9.60
C GLU A 23 -13.25 45.03 -9.25
N LEU A 24 -12.28 44.32 -9.83
CA LEU A 24 -12.02 42.92 -9.51
C LEU A 24 -11.53 42.74 -8.06
N ALA A 25 -10.66 43.62 -7.57
CA ALA A 25 -10.19 43.60 -6.18
C ALA A 25 -11.32 43.91 -5.19
N VAL A 26 -12.19 44.88 -5.50
CA VAL A 26 -13.36 45.21 -4.67
C VAL A 26 -14.33 44.03 -4.62
N GLU A 27 -14.59 43.38 -5.75
CA GLU A 27 -15.46 42.19 -5.79
C GLU A 27 -14.84 41.02 -5.02
N ALA A 28 -13.54 40.75 -5.22
CA ALA A 28 -12.84 39.70 -4.49
C ALA A 28 -12.79 39.96 -2.98
N ALA A 29 -12.72 41.21 -2.55
CA ALA A 29 -12.73 41.60 -1.14
C ALA A 29 -14.10 41.43 -0.46
N LYS A 30 -15.21 41.36 -1.22
CA LYS A 30 -16.56 41.15 -0.66
C LYS A 30 -16.63 39.79 0.02
N GLY A 31 -16.82 39.80 1.33
CA GLY A 31 -16.95 38.59 2.16
C GLY A 31 -15.66 38.14 2.85
N ILE A 32 -14.48 38.59 2.40
CA ILE A 32 -13.19 38.25 3.05
C ILE A 32 -13.13 38.78 4.49
N CYS A 33 -13.79 39.89 4.78
CA CYS A 33 -13.68 40.58 6.08
C CYS A 33 -14.69 40.12 7.15
N LYS A 34 -15.54 39.13 6.88
CA LYS A 34 -16.56 38.70 7.85
C LYS A 34 -16.06 37.50 8.65
N SER A 35 -15.74 37.72 9.92
CA SER A 35 -15.34 36.63 10.82
C SER A 35 -16.51 35.67 11.09
N PRO A 36 -16.28 34.35 11.10
CA PRO A 36 -17.27 33.38 11.53
C PRO A 36 -17.50 33.40 13.05
N PHE A 37 -16.64 34.06 13.82
CA PHE A 37 -16.73 34.11 15.27
C PHE A 37 -17.79 35.10 15.77
N THR A 38 -18.45 34.77 16.88
CA THR A 38 -19.30 35.70 17.63
C THR A 38 -18.48 36.81 18.27
N ASN A 39 -19.17 37.87 18.71
CA ASN A 39 -18.52 39.02 19.34
C ASN A 39 -17.76 38.65 20.62
N ASP A 40 -18.22 37.64 21.36
CA ASP A 40 -17.62 37.25 22.64
C ASP A 40 -16.23 36.63 22.43
N ILE A 41 -16.12 35.72 21.45
CA ILE A 41 -14.82 35.22 20.99
C ILE A 41 -13.96 36.40 20.52
N LEU A 42 -14.46 37.26 19.63
CA LEU A 42 -13.67 38.37 19.08
C LEU A 42 -13.12 39.30 20.16
N LYS A 43 -13.90 39.57 21.22
CA LYS A 43 -13.51 40.44 22.34
C LYS A 43 -12.56 39.79 23.36
N ALA A 44 -12.40 38.47 23.35
CA ALA A 44 -11.50 37.78 24.27
C ALA A 44 -10.06 38.32 24.16
N LYS A 45 -9.43 38.57 25.30
CA LYS A 45 -8.08 39.16 25.35
C LYS A 45 -7.03 38.07 25.27
N LYS A 46 -5.95 38.36 24.54
CA LYS A 46 -4.75 37.52 24.56
C LYS A 46 -4.16 37.52 25.99
N PRO A 47 -3.82 36.36 26.58
CA PRO A 47 -3.15 36.30 27.88
C PRO A 47 -1.81 37.05 27.87
N ALA A 48 -1.42 37.59 29.02
CA ALA A 48 -0.09 38.18 29.18
C ALA A 48 0.99 37.13 28.93
N ASN A 49 2.06 37.49 28.22
CA ASN A 49 3.18 36.62 27.85
C ASN A 49 2.85 35.44 26.91
N PHE A 50 1.66 35.39 26.32
CA PHE A 50 1.29 34.31 25.39
C PHE A 50 2.18 34.29 24.13
N THR A 51 2.79 33.13 23.88
CA THR A 51 3.55 32.86 22.67
C THR A 51 2.75 31.89 21.80
N GLN A 52 2.50 32.25 20.56
CA GLN A 52 1.74 31.37 19.67
C GLN A 52 2.54 30.11 19.34
N PRO A 53 2.02 28.90 19.61
CA PRO A 53 2.67 27.66 19.20
C PRO A 53 2.79 27.55 17.69
N LYS A 54 3.78 26.76 17.24
CA LYS A 54 3.86 26.33 15.85
C LYS A 54 2.95 25.12 15.65
N PHE A 55 1.84 25.31 14.95
CA PHE A 55 0.89 24.25 14.66
C PHE A 55 1.32 23.40 13.47
N LYS A 56 1.04 22.09 13.53
CA LYS A 56 1.03 21.24 12.34
C LYS A 56 -0.13 21.69 11.44
N LEU A 57 0.13 21.86 10.15
CA LEU A 57 -0.88 22.32 9.21
C LEU A 57 -1.78 21.17 8.74
N PHE A 58 -3.10 21.41 8.75
CA PHE A 58 -4.10 20.50 8.21
C PHE A 58 -4.54 20.97 6.82
N GLU A 59 -4.27 20.15 5.81
CA GLU A 59 -4.61 20.43 4.40
C GLU A 59 -5.99 19.88 3.99
N GLY A 60 -6.64 19.07 4.82
CA GLY A 60 -7.93 18.43 4.51
C GLY A 60 -7.92 16.91 4.31
N VAL A 61 -6.76 16.25 4.45
CA VAL A 61 -6.56 14.81 4.14
C VAL A 61 -6.19 13.94 5.35
N ALA A 62 -5.80 14.56 6.46
CA ALA A 62 -5.52 13.85 7.70
C ALA A 62 -6.82 13.59 8.48
N GLU A 63 -6.75 12.78 9.53
CA GLU A 63 -7.90 12.57 10.42
C GLU A 63 -8.19 13.90 11.17
N PRO A 64 -9.41 14.50 11.03
CA PRO A 64 -9.78 15.75 11.70
C PRO A 64 -9.78 15.71 13.24
N ILE A 65 -10.21 14.61 13.86
CA ILE A 65 -10.22 14.41 15.32
C ILE A 65 -8.78 14.37 15.85
N GLU A 66 -7.89 13.62 15.21
CA GLU A 66 -6.46 13.61 15.58
C GLU A 66 -5.83 14.99 15.46
N HIS A 67 -6.22 15.76 14.43
CA HIS A 67 -5.77 17.14 14.28
C HIS A 67 -6.24 18.03 15.43
N ILE A 68 -7.50 17.93 15.85
CA ILE A 68 -8.02 18.67 17.01
C ILE A 68 -7.24 18.28 18.27
N TYR A 69 -7.00 16.99 18.50
CA TYR A 69 -6.27 16.51 19.67
C TYR A 69 -4.82 17.04 19.70
N HIS A 70 -4.12 17.02 18.56
CA HIS A 70 -2.80 17.61 18.46
C HIS A 70 -2.81 19.13 18.68
N PHE A 71 -3.78 19.85 18.13
CA PHE A 71 -3.95 21.28 18.35
C PHE A 71 -4.15 21.61 19.84
N GLN A 72 -5.05 20.88 20.52
CA GLN A 72 -5.32 21.07 21.95
C GLN A 72 -4.09 20.77 22.81
N GLN A 73 -3.34 19.68 22.52
CA GLN A 73 -2.10 19.37 23.22
C GLN A 73 -1.03 20.47 23.08
N GLN A 74 -0.99 21.16 21.94
CA GLN A 74 -0.08 22.29 21.78
C GLN A 74 -0.57 23.54 22.53
N MET A 75 -1.90 23.70 22.64
CA MET A 75 -2.52 24.83 23.34
C MET A 75 -2.48 24.69 24.86
N VAL A 76 -2.60 23.49 25.43
CA VAL A 76 -2.65 23.28 26.90
C VAL A 76 -1.41 23.83 27.63
N LEU A 77 -0.27 23.91 26.93
CA LEU A 77 0.96 24.50 27.47
C LEU A 77 0.91 26.03 27.57
N GLU A 78 0.02 26.67 26.81
CA GLU A 78 -0.06 28.13 26.70
C GLU A 78 -1.36 28.73 27.26
N SER A 79 -2.49 28.01 27.16
CA SER A 79 -3.80 28.49 27.64
C SER A 79 -4.90 27.42 27.59
N GLU A 80 -5.83 27.50 28.55
CA GLU A 80 -7.11 26.77 28.54
C GLU A 80 -8.30 27.65 28.08
N ASP A 81 -8.05 28.89 27.63
CA ASP A 81 -9.09 29.82 27.18
C ASP A 81 -9.69 29.37 25.84
N GLU A 82 -10.93 28.86 25.87
CA GLU A 82 -11.65 28.39 24.68
C GLU A 82 -11.77 29.45 23.57
N ALA A 83 -11.91 30.73 23.94
CA ALA A 83 -11.98 31.79 22.95
C ALA A 83 -10.63 32.01 22.25
N LEU A 84 -9.52 31.80 22.97
CA LEU A 84 -8.18 31.82 22.37
C LEU A 84 -7.95 30.61 21.47
N LEU A 85 -8.40 29.42 21.88
CA LEU A 85 -8.37 28.22 21.04
C LEU A 85 -9.10 28.45 19.72
N CYS A 86 -10.30 29.04 19.76
CA CYS A 86 -11.04 29.41 18.55
C CYS A 86 -10.23 30.33 17.64
N LYS A 87 -9.66 31.41 18.19
CA LYS A 87 -8.89 32.40 17.41
C LYS A 87 -7.66 31.82 16.73
N LEU A 88 -7.03 30.83 17.36
CA LEU A 88 -5.77 30.26 16.88
C LEU A 88 -5.96 29.06 15.98
N PHE A 89 -7.07 28.35 16.10
CA PHE A 89 -7.36 27.18 15.26
C PHE A 89 -7.17 27.42 13.75
N PRO A 90 -7.58 28.57 13.15
CA PRO A 90 -7.33 28.85 11.73
C PRO A 90 -5.85 28.87 11.35
N SER A 91 -4.93 29.15 12.29
CA SER A 91 -3.49 29.11 12.07
C SER A 91 -2.94 27.68 11.93
N SER A 92 -3.73 26.68 12.31
CA SER A 92 -3.42 25.26 12.10
C SER A 92 -3.95 24.73 10.76
N LEU A 93 -4.63 25.56 9.96
CA LEU A 93 -5.27 25.15 8.71
C LEU A 93 -4.50 25.67 7.49
N SER A 94 -4.52 24.92 6.41
CA SER A 94 -3.97 25.35 5.13
C SER A 94 -4.82 24.86 3.95
N ARG A 95 -4.61 25.50 2.78
CA ARG A 95 -5.24 25.12 1.50
C ARG A 95 -6.75 24.92 1.61
N SER A 96 -7.24 23.70 1.44
CA SER A 96 -8.68 23.39 1.42
C SER A 96 -9.34 23.70 2.76
N ALA A 97 -8.66 23.42 3.88
CA ALA A 97 -9.18 23.65 5.23
C ALA A 97 -9.29 25.13 5.58
N LEU A 98 -8.28 25.91 5.20
CA LEU A 98 -8.36 27.36 5.37
C LEU A 98 -9.44 27.98 4.47
N THR A 99 -9.65 27.42 3.28
CA THR A 99 -10.71 27.86 2.36
C THR A 99 -12.09 27.58 2.94
N TRP A 100 -12.31 26.38 3.47
CA TRP A 100 -13.54 26.02 4.18
C TRP A 100 -13.82 26.97 5.34
N PHE A 101 -12.81 27.23 6.19
CA PHE A 101 -12.98 28.10 7.35
C PHE A 101 -13.45 29.52 6.94
N ARG A 102 -12.94 30.06 5.84
CA ARG A 102 -13.34 31.37 5.29
C ARG A 102 -14.76 31.39 4.72
N GLN A 103 -15.34 30.23 4.41
CA GLN A 103 -16.70 30.09 3.87
C GLN A 103 -17.76 29.90 4.97
N LEU A 104 -17.34 29.75 6.23
CA LEU A 104 -18.26 29.65 7.36
C LEU A 104 -19.15 30.89 7.45
N LYS A 105 -20.40 30.67 7.87
CA LYS A 105 -21.37 31.75 8.03
C LYS A 105 -20.86 32.76 9.07
N PRO A 106 -20.98 34.08 8.82
CA PRO A 106 -20.57 35.08 9.80
C PRO A 106 -21.27 34.89 11.14
N LYS A 107 -20.51 35.00 12.24
CA LYS A 107 -21.00 34.87 13.63
C LYS A 107 -21.68 33.52 13.94
N SER A 108 -21.33 32.44 13.24
CA SER A 108 -21.88 31.11 13.50
C SER A 108 -21.12 30.29 14.54
N ILE A 109 -19.90 30.71 14.93
CA ILE A 109 -19.05 30.00 15.88
C ILE A 109 -18.93 30.83 17.15
N GLY A 110 -19.55 30.39 18.23
CA GLY A 110 -19.58 31.00 19.56
C GLY A 110 -18.79 30.25 20.62
N SER A 111 -18.39 29.00 20.37
CA SER A 111 -17.53 28.22 21.26
C SER A 111 -16.51 27.38 20.49
N PHE A 112 -15.51 26.84 21.20
CA PHE A 112 -14.56 25.91 20.60
C PHE A 112 -15.23 24.58 20.23
N ASN A 113 -16.22 24.14 21.01
CA ASN A 113 -17.01 22.97 20.68
C ASN A 113 -17.74 23.10 19.34
N GLU A 114 -18.43 24.24 19.11
CA GLU A 114 -19.10 24.50 17.82
C GLU A 114 -18.12 24.54 16.64
N LEU A 115 -16.90 25.04 16.86
CA LEU A 115 -15.84 25.01 15.85
C LEU A 115 -15.41 23.57 15.52
N CYS A 116 -15.20 22.74 16.55
CA CYS A 116 -14.86 21.34 16.40
C CYS A 116 -15.97 20.56 15.68
N GLU A 117 -17.23 20.76 16.06
CA GLU A 117 -18.38 20.13 15.40
C GLU A 117 -18.47 20.50 13.91
N ALA A 118 -18.31 21.79 13.58
CA ALA A 118 -18.30 22.24 12.19
C ALA A 118 -17.12 21.64 11.40
N PHE A 119 -15.92 21.62 12.01
CA PHE A 119 -14.71 21.07 11.38
C PHE A 119 -14.81 19.56 11.15
N ILE A 120 -15.22 18.81 12.16
CA ILE A 120 -15.44 17.37 12.05
C ILE A 120 -16.52 17.10 11.01
N SER A 121 -17.66 17.79 11.04
CA SER A 121 -18.72 17.58 10.05
C SER A 121 -18.25 17.81 8.61
N GLN A 122 -17.34 18.76 8.38
CA GLN A 122 -16.75 19.00 7.06
C GLN A 122 -15.80 17.88 6.62
N TYR A 123 -14.98 17.37 7.54
CA TYR A 123 -13.85 16.50 7.23
C TYR A 123 -14.04 15.03 7.66
N VAL A 124 -15.16 14.68 8.29
CA VAL A 124 -15.50 13.32 8.72
C VAL A 124 -15.59 12.38 7.51
N CYS A 125 -16.08 12.86 6.37
CA CYS A 125 -16.07 12.08 5.14
C CYS A 125 -14.69 12.02 4.46
N ASN A 126 -13.77 12.91 4.84
CA ASN A 126 -12.37 12.90 4.40
C ASN A 126 -11.50 12.00 5.29
N GLN A 127 -12.07 11.39 6.33
CA GLN A 127 -11.53 10.14 6.86
C GLN A 127 -11.24 9.28 5.63
N ARG A 128 -9.96 8.99 5.40
CA ARG A 128 -9.57 7.91 4.48
C ARG A 128 -10.53 6.81 4.82
N ARG A 129 -11.48 6.49 3.93
CA ARG A 129 -12.49 5.46 4.20
C ARG A 129 -11.70 4.30 4.77
N LYS A 130 -11.78 4.08 6.09
CA LYS A 130 -11.08 2.95 6.69
C LYS A 130 -11.69 1.80 5.92
N LYS A 131 -10.83 1.09 5.20
CA LYS A 131 -11.33 0.17 4.18
C LYS A 131 -12.22 -0.82 4.91
N ASP A 132 -13.32 -1.19 4.29
CA ASP A 132 -14.12 -2.27 4.83
C ASP A 132 -13.31 -3.58 4.74
N ILE A 133 -13.58 -4.55 5.60
CA ILE A 133 -12.90 -5.85 5.62
C ILE A 133 -12.99 -6.55 4.26
N THR A 134 -14.03 -6.25 3.48
CA THR A 134 -14.21 -6.71 2.10
C THR A 134 -13.06 -6.31 1.15
N ALA A 135 -12.34 -5.22 1.45
CA ALA A 135 -11.17 -4.81 0.66
C ALA A 135 -10.05 -5.85 0.67
N LEU A 136 -9.92 -6.64 1.75
CA LEU A 136 -8.91 -7.68 1.85
C LEU A 136 -9.07 -8.77 0.79
N PHE A 137 -10.29 -9.07 0.35
CA PHE A 137 -10.55 -10.10 -0.67
C PHE A 137 -10.00 -9.70 -2.05
N SER A 138 -9.72 -8.42 -2.26
CA SER A 138 -9.08 -7.90 -3.48
C SER A 138 -7.55 -8.03 -3.44
N ILE A 139 -6.97 -8.32 -2.27
CA ILE A 139 -5.53 -8.47 -2.11
C ILE A 139 -5.13 -9.89 -2.50
N LYS A 140 -4.77 -10.06 -3.78
CA LYS A 140 -4.25 -11.33 -4.30
C LYS A 140 -2.72 -11.36 -4.27
N GLN A 141 -2.16 -12.55 -4.11
CA GLN A 141 -0.74 -12.80 -4.34
C GLN A 141 -0.45 -12.64 -5.83
N LYS A 142 0.56 -11.82 -6.16
CA LYS A 142 0.92 -11.51 -7.54
C LYS A 142 1.74 -12.65 -8.14
N ALA A 143 1.72 -12.77 -9.47
CA ALA A 143 2.55 -13.74 -10.16
C ALA A 143 4.04 -13.50 -9.86
N GLY A 144 4.75 -14.54 -9.41
CA GLY A 144 6.16 -14.48 -9.03
C GLY A 144 6.46 -13.82 -7.68
N GLU A 145 5.44 -13.40 -6.94
CA GLU A 145 5.62 -12.81 -5.62
C GLU A 145 5.83 -13.88 -4.53
N SER A 146 6.80 -13.66 -3.66
CA SER A 146 7.06 -14.55 -2.53
C SER A 146 5.91 -14.52 -1.51
N LEU A 147 5.71 -15.62 -0.78
CA LEU A 147 4.68 -15.66 0.27
C LEU A 147 4.94 -14.60 1.37
N LYS A 148 6.21 -14.32 1.65
CA LYS A 148 6.64 -13.31 2.62
C LYS A 148 6.24 -11.89 2.20
N ASP A 149 6.48 -11.54 0.94
CA ASP A 149 6.13 -10.21 0.41
C ASP A 149 4.61 -10.03 0.33
N TYR A 150 3.89 -11.08 -0.08
CA TYR A 150 2.44 -11.09 -0.05
C TYR A 150 1.89 -10.88 1.37
N LEU A 151 2.37 -11.64 2.37
CA LEU A 151 1.96 -11.48 3.76
C LEU A 151 2.25 -10.07 4.28
N LYS A 152 3.40 -9.49 3.92
CA LYS A 152 3.74 -8.11 4.30
C LYS A 152 2.69 -7.12 3.78
N ARG A 153 2.37 -7.16 2.49
CA ARG A 153 1.33 -6.28 1.90
C ARG A 153 -0.05 -6.53 2.50
N PHE A 154 -0.38 -7.78 2.77
CA PHE A 154 -1.67 -8.13 3.37
C PHE A 154 -1.79 -7.55 4.79
N LYS A 155 -0.72 -7.62 5.61
CA LYS A 155 -0.67 -6.99 6.93
C LYS A 155 -0.76 -5.46 6.88
N GLU A 156 -0.08 -4.84 5.92
CA GLU A 156 -0.19 -3.41 5.67
C GLU A 156 -1.65 -3.01 5.35
N GLU A 157 -2.36 -3.80 4.55
CA GLU A 157 -3.78 -3.56 4.27
C GLU A 157 -4.66 -3.74 5.53
N ILE A 158 -4.43 -4.80 6.34
CA ILE A 158 -5.14 -4.99 7.63
C ILE A 158 -4.98 -3.76 8.54
N SER A 159 -3.79 -3.16 8.58
CA SER A 159 -3.53 -1.96 9.40
C SER A 159 -4.36 -0.73 9.02
N THR A 160 -5.01 -0.75 7.85
CA THR A 160 -5.91 0.33 7.40
C THR A 160 -7.37 0.13 7.84
N LEU A 161 -7.69 -1.03 8.41
CA LEU A 161 -9.03 -1.36 8.91
C LEU A 161 -9.24 -0.79 10.32
N GLU A 162 -10.46 -0.35 10.61
CA GLU A 162 -10.82 0.16 11.95
C GLU A 162 -11.01 -0.96 12.98
N THR A 163 -11.75 -1.97 12.55
CA THR A 163 -12.07 -3.18 13.29
C THR A 163 -12.07 -4.33 12.28
N TYR A 164 -11.73 -5.53 12.73
CA TYR A 164 -11.79 -6.70 11.87
C TYR A 164 -12.07 -7.97 12.69
N ASP A 165 -12.81 -8.87 12.07
CA ASP A 165 -12.97 -10.24 12.56
C ASP A 165 -11.79 -11.09 12.06
N SER A 166 -11.02 -11.65 12.99
CA SER A 166 -9.79 -12.39 12.66
C SER A 166 -10.04 -13.62 11.78
N HIS A 167 -11.23 -14.24 11.89
CA HIS A 167 -11.62 -15.36 11.04
C HIS A 167 -11.89 -14.91 9.60
N THR A 168 -12.63 -13.82 9.42
CA THR A 168 -12.88 -13.25 8.09
C THR A 168 -11.58 -12.81 7.41
N VAL A 169 -10.64 -12.23 8.16
CA VAL A 169 -9.31 -11.89 7.65
C VAL A 169 -8.54 -13.15 7.20
N SER A 170 -8.62 -14.26 7.95
CA SER A 170 -7.95 -15.51 7.58
C SER A 170 -8.54 -16.13 6.30
N LEU A 171 -9.86 -16.05 6.12
CA LEU A 171 -10.53 -16.47 4.89
C LEU A 171 -10.14 -15.59 3.70
N ALA A 172 -10.08 -14.27 3.88
CA ALA A 172 -9.60 -13.35 2.84
C ALA A 172 -8.15 -13.65 2.45
N PHE A 173 -7.29 -14.00 3.41
CA PHE A 173 -5.92 -14.41 3.14
C PHE A 173 -5.88 -15.68 2.29
N LEU A 174 -6.62 -16.73 2.69
CA LEU A 174 -6.73 -17.98 1.94
C LEU A 174 -7.17 -17.75 0.49
N GLU A 175 -8.19 -16.94 0.30
CA GLU A 175 -8.76 -16.58 -1.00
C GLU A 175 -7.76 -15.76 -1.85
N GLY A 176 -6.81 -15.08 -1.22
CA GLY A 176 -5.76 -14.31 -1.90
C GLY A 176 -4.49 -15.09 -2.25
N VAL A 177 -4.24 -16.25 -1.62
CA VAL A 177 -3.05 -17.07 -1.89
C VAL A 177 -3.11 -17.69 -3.29
N THR A 178 -1.96 -17.76 -3.97
CA THR A 178 -1.87 -18.37 -5.30
C THR A 178 -2.34 -19.83 -5.27
N PRO A 179 -3.33 -20.21 -6.11
CA PRO A 179 -3.84 -21.57 -6.14
C PRO A 179 -2.76 -22.62 -6.39
N ARG A 180 -2.98 -23.83 -5.84
CA ARG A 180 -2.12 -25.02 -6.03
C ARG A 180 -0.71 -24.94 -5.42
N THR A 181 -0.32 -23.82 -4.82
CA THR A 181 0.91 -23.71 -4.02
C THR A 181 0.86 -24.60 -2.76
N LYS A 182 2.02 -24.82 -2.12
CA LYS A 182 2.08 -25.54 -0.84
C LYS A 182 1.17 -24.88 0.20
N MET A 183 1.23 -23.56 0.30
CA MET A 183 0.40 -22.77 1.21
C MET A 183 -1.10 -22.94 0.94
N HIS A 184 -1.55 -22.77 -0.31
CA HIS A 184 -2.95 -22.95 -0.68
C HIS A 184 -3.45 -24.36 -0.35
N LYS A 185 -2.67 -25.41 -0.65
CA LYS A 185 -3.05 -26.80 -0.35
C LYS A 185 -3.22 -27.02 1.16
N SER A 186 -2.32 -26.48 1.98
CA SER A 186 -2.44 -26.56 3.45
C SER A 186 -3.69 -25.85 3.96
N LEU A 187 -3.94 -24.62 3.51
CA LEU A 187 -5.09 -23.81 3.92
C LEU A 187 -6.44 -24.41 3.48
N VAL A 188 -6.51 -25.07 2.32
CA VAL A 188 -7.76 -25.71 1.88
C VAL A 188 -8.00 -27.02 2.62
N LYS A 189 -6.95 -27.79 2.90
CA LYS A 189 -7.05 -29.05 3.65
C LYS A 189 -7.51 -28.80 5.09
N THR A 190 -6.98 -27.76 5.69
CA THR A 190 -7.34 -27.32 7.04
C THR A 190 -7.60 -25.82 6.95
N PRO A 191 -8.86 -25.36 6.87
CA PRO A 191 -9.17 -23.93 6.88
C PRO A 191 -8.74 -23.28 8.19
N PRO A 192 -8.09 -22.10 8.16
CA PRO A 192 -7.59 -21.44 9.36
C PRO A 192 -8.73 -20.81 10.17
N LEU A 193 -8.71 -20.98 11.49
CA LEU A 193 -9.70 -20.39 12.38
C LEU A 193 -9.49 -18.89 12.59
N ASP A 194 -8.24 -18.44 12.56
CA ASP A 194 -7.88 -17.04 12.75
C ASP A 194 -6.54 -16.70 12.08
N MET A 195 -6.14 -15.43 12.15
CA MET A 195 -4.87 -14.98 11.58
C MET A 195 -3.63 -15.53 12.28
N ARG A 196 -3.70 -16.00 13.53
CA ARG A 196 -2.53 -16.57 14.22
C ARG A 196 -2.13 -17.90 13.59
N GLU A 197 -3.10 -18.74 13.25
CA GLU A 197 -2.86 -19.99 12.53
C GLU A 197 -2.26 -19.75 11.14
N VAL A 198 -2.77 -18.75 10.42
CA VAL A 198 -2.22 -18.35 9.11
C VAL A 198 -0.74 -17.99 9.24
N LEU A 199 -0.38 -17.18 10.24
CA LEU A 199 1.01 -16.78 10.46
C LEU A 199 1.92 -17.98 10.77
N ALA A 200 1.46 -18.90 11.63
CA ALA A 200 2.21 -20.11 11.95
C ALA A 200 2.46 -20.97 10.70
N TRP A 201 1.48 -21.07 9.79
CA TRP A 201 1.64 -21.79 8.53
C TRP A 201 2.56 -21.07 7.55
N VAL A 202 2.46 -19.74 7.42
CA VAL A 202 3.38 -18.97 6.58
C VAL A 202 4.82 -19.19 7.05
N ASP A 203 5.09 -19.07 8.35
CA ASP A 203 6.43 -19.27 8.91
C ASP A 203 6.93 -20.71 8.68
N GLY A 204 6.04 -21.69 8.84
CA GLY A 204 6.34 -23.09 8.55
C GLY A 204 6.71 -23.33 7.08
N ILE A 205 5.95 -22.74 6.14
CA ILE A 205 6.20 -22.86 4.70
C ILE A 205 7.50 -22.14 4.31
N ILE A 206 7.74 -20.94 4.82
CA ILE A 206 8.99 -20.20 4.54
C ILE A 206 10.20 -21.02 4.96
N ARG A 207 10.17 -21.61 6.18
CA ARG A 207 11.26 -22.46 6.67
C ARG A 207 11.48 -23.69 5.78
N LEU A 208 10.40 -24.32 5.32
CA LEU A 208 10.48 -25.48 4.41
C LEU A 208 11.08 -25.09 3.05
N GLU A 209 10.73 -23.92 2.51
CA GLU A 209 11.29 -23.41 1.25
C GLU A 209 12.78 -23.08 1.39
N GLU A 210 13.19 -22.50 2.52
CA GLU A 210 14.60 -22.22 2.82
C GLU A 210 15.44 -23.50 2.92
N GLU A 211 14.90 -24.55 3.57
CA GLU A 211 15.56 -25.85 3.68
C GLU A 211 15.70 -26.55 2.31
N GLU A 212 14.64 -26.56 1.50
CA GLU A 212 14.67 -27.12 0.14
C GLU A 212 15.68 -26.39 -0.76
N LEU A 213 15.75 -25.05 -0.65
CA LEU A 213 16.72 -24.24 -1.36
C LEU A 213 18.16 -24.53 -0.90
N ALA A 214 18.39 -24.72 0.39
CA ALA A 214 19.70 -25.11 0.92
C ALA A 214 20.14 -26.48 0.39
N LEU A 215 19.23 -27.45 0.37
CA LEU A 215 19.50 -28.79 -0.16
C LEU A 215 19.76 -28.79 -1.67
N SER A 216 19.02 -27.96 -2.42
CA SER A 216 19.25 -27.75 -3.86
C SER A 216 20.63 -27.15 -4.15
N LYS A 217 21.09 -26.19 -3.33
CA LYS A 217 22.44 -25.63 -3.45
C LYS A 217 23.54 -26.66 -3.17
N LEU A 218 23.36 -27.50 -2.14
CA LEU A 218 24.31 -28.56 -1.81
C LEU A 218 24.43 -29.59 -2.94
N THR A 219 23.29 -30.04 -3.47
CA THR A 219 23.25 -31.01 -4.58
C THR A 219 23.84 -30.42 -5.87
N THR A 220 23.54 -29.17 -6.20
CA THR A 220 24.13 -28.49 -7.37
C THR A 220 25.64 -28.35 -7.24
N SER A 221 26.14 -27.94 -6.06
CA SER A 221 27.58 -27.83 -5.78
C SER A 221 28.29 -29.19 -5.83
N ALA A 222 27.67 -30.25 -5.31
CA ALA A 222 28.20 -31.61 -5.38
C ALA A 222 28.30 -32.10 -6.83
N ILE A 223 27.26 -31.85 -7.64
CA ILE A 223 27.25 -32.21 -9.07
C ILE A 223 28.32 -31.42 -9.84
N SER A 224 28.48 -30.11 -9.57
CA SER A 224 29.53 -29.31 -10.22
C SER A 224 30.94 -29.73 -9.81
N ALA A 225 31.16 -30.07 -8.54
CA ALA A 225 32.46 -30.55 -8.05
C ALA A 225 32.83 -31.91 -8.65
N GLN A 226 31.84 -32.79 -8.80
CA GLN A 226 32.05 -34.10 -9.42
C GLN A 226 32.31 -33.99 -10.92
N LYS A 227 31.61 -33.09 -11.63
CA LYS A 227 31.87 -32.82 -13.05
C LYS A 227 33.28 -32.27 -13.30
N HIS A 228 33.74 -31.34 -12.46
CA HIS A 228 35.11 -30.81 -12.50
C HIS A 228 36.16 -31.90 -12.19
N SER A 229 35.87 -32.83 -11.28
CA SER A 229 36.72 -34.00 -11.01
C SER A 229 36.85 -34.94 -12.22
N TYR A 230 35.74 -35.24 -12.91
CA TYR A 230 35.75 -36.08 -14.12
C TYR A 230 36.51 -35.44 -15.29
N GLU A 231 36.41 -34.12 -15.47
CA GLU A 231 37.12 -33.39 -16.54
C GLU A 231 38.65 -33.33 -16.28
N MET A 232 39.08 -33.21 -15.01
CA MET A 232 40.50 -33.27 -14.63
C MET A 232 41.12 -34.66 -14.84
N ILE A 233 40.35 -35.74 -14.69
CA ILE A 233 40.80 -37.12 -14.92
C ILE A 233 40.94 -37.41 -16.43
N GLN A 234 40.11 -36.81 -17.29
CA GLN A 234 40.18 -37.00 -18.75
C GLN A 234 41.25 -36.13 -19.43
N GLY A 235 41.64 -34.99 -18.84
CA GLY A 235 42.68 -34.10 -19.37
C GLY A 235 44.13 -34.62 -19.24
N SER A 236 44.37 -35.70 -18.50
CA SER A 236 45.73 -36.19 -18.19
C SER A 236 46.21 -37.38 -19.04
N ARG A 237 45.55 -37.67 -20.18
CA ARG A 237 45.88 -38.82 -21.04
C ARG A 237 46.28 -38.43 -22.47
N THR A 238 47.33 -37.64 -22.63
CA THR A 238 48.05 -37.56 -23.92
C THR A 238 49.54 -37.41 -23.67
N ASN A 239 50.27 -38.52 -23.73
CA ASN A 239 51.63 -38.62 -24.27
C ASN A 239 52.11 -40.05 -24.03
N PHE A 240 52.12 -40.90 -25.08
CA PHE A 240 53.20 -41.85 -25.40
C PHE A 240 52.94 -42.45 -26.81
N PRO A 241 54.01 -42.71 -27.59
CA PRO A 241 53.93 -42.87 -29.05
C PRO A 241 53.52 -44.28 -29.51
N SER A 242 52.97 -44.33 -30.72
CA SER A 242 52.45 -45.52 -31.39
C SER A 242 53.50 -46.61 -31.59
N GLY A 243 53.18 -47.82 -31.13
CA GLY A 243 53.82 -49.08 -31.52
C GLY A 243 52.75 -50.16 -31.69
N ASN A 244 52.69 -50.74 -32.89
CA ASN A 244 51.75 -51.78 -33.31
C ASN A 244 51.73 -52.99 -32.38
N LEU A 245 50.55 -53.57 -32.13
CA LEU A 245 50.43 -54.94 -31.61
C LEU A 245 49.52 -55.81 -32.47
N HIS A 246 50.05 -56.99 -32.78
CA HIS A 246 49.47 -58.09 -33.53
C HIS A 246 48.70 -59.01 -32.58
N ASN A 247 47.47 -59.38 -32.95
CA ASN A 247 46.64 -60.54 -32.50
C ASN A 247 46.42 -60.73 -30.98
N GLN A 248 45.24 -61.05 -30.46
CA GLN A 248 44.30 -62.09 -30.86
C GLN A 248 43.02 -61.99 -29.98
N ALA A 249 41.98 -62.72 -30.39
CA ALA A 249 40.81 -63.18 -29.60
C ALA A 249 39.55 -62.29 -29.47
N ARG A 250 38.65 -62.56 -30.43
CA ARG A 250 37.23 -62.96 -30.29
C ARG A 250 36.23 -62.13 -29.44
N THR A 251 35.19 -61.75 -30.18
CA THR A 251 33.75 -61.64 -29.86
C THR A 251 33.33 -60.57 -28.86
N ASN A 252 32.60 -59.56 -29.37
CA ASN A 252 31.24 -59.22 -28.91
C ASN A 252 30.61 -58.13 -29.79
N SER A 253 29.51 -58.47 -30.44
CA SER A 253 28.46 -57.54 -30.85
C SER A 253 27.65 -57.07 -29.60
N PRO A 254 26.91 -55.95 -29.67
CA PRO A 254 26.88 -54.92 -28.62
C PRO A 254 25.67 -55.03 -27.68
N PRO A 255 25.67 -54.37 -26.50
CA PRO A 255 24.42 -54.04 -25.82
C PRO A 255 24.08 -52.56 -25.96
N THR A 256 23.01 -52.33 -26.72
CA THR A 256 21.82 -51.51 -26.39
C THR A 256 21.88 -50.47 -25.26
N LYS A 257 21.49 -49.25 -25.66
CA LYS A 257 20.92 -48.13 -24.90
C LYS A 257 20.12 -48.53 -23.65
N LEU A 258 20.39 -47.86 -22.52
CA LEU A 258 19.39 -47.45 -21.55
C LEU A 258 19.75 -46.07 -20.97
N THR A 259 19.26 -45.00 -21.62
CA THR A 259 19.05 -43.72 -20.93
C THR A 259 17.61 -43.71 -20.43
N VAL A 260 17.42 -44.00 -19.14
CA VAL A 260 16.15 -43.67 -18.50
C VAL A 260 16.31 -42.30 -17.86
N SER A 261 15.76 -41.29 -18.53
CA SER A 261 15.60 -39.95 -17.95
C SER A 261 14.62 -40.03 -16.77
N LEU A 262 15.02 -39.50 -15.62
CA LEU A 262 14.28 -39.49 -14.36
C LEU A 262 12.83 -38.93 -14.50
N ALA A 263 12.56 -38.16 -15.56
CA ALA A 263 11.25 -37.62 -15.87
C ALA A 263 10.19 -38.70 -16.22
N LYS A 264 10.57 -39.94 -16.53
CA LYS A 264 9.63 -41.04 -16.80
C LYS A 264 9.20 -41.85 -15.56
N LEU A 265 9.85 -41.68 -14.40
CA LEU A 265 9.51 -42.42 -13.18
C LEU A 265 8.37 -41.79 -12.36
N PHE A 266 7.90 -40.60 -12.72
CA PHE A 266 6.84 -39.89 -11.97
C PHE A 266 5.44 -39.97 -12.59
N HIS A 267 5.26 -40.65 -13.73
CA HIS A 267 3.94 -40.77 -14.37
C HIS A 267 3.23 -42.12 -14.16
N GLU A 268 3.80 -43.03 -13.38
CA GLU A 268 3.24 -44.36 -13.18
C GLU A 268 3.02 -44.67 -11.70
N ASN A 269 2.12 -43.90 -11.07
CA ASN A 269 1.34 -44.40 -9.94
C ASN A 269 0.00 -43.66 -9.83
N LYS A 270 -0.85 -43.87 -10.84
CA LYS A 270 -2.30 -43.64 -10.70
C LYS A 270 -2.92 -44.94 -10.19
N GLY A 271 -3.35 -44.92 -8.92
CA GLY A 271 -4.35 -45.83 -8.40
C GLY A 271 -3.79 -47.06 -7.67
N LYS A 272 -3.80 -46.99 -6.33
CA LYS A 272 -4.31 -48.02 -5.41
C LYS A 272 -3.91 -47.65 -3.97
N TRP A 273 -4.84 -47.11 -3.21
CA TRP A 273 -4.97 -47.41 -1.78
C TRP A 273 -6.44 -47.67 -1.50
N ILE A 274 -6.69 -48.90 -1.08
CA ILE A 274 -7.92 -49.47 -0.56
C ILE A 274 -7.65 -49.64 0.94
N PHE A 275 -8.66 -49.30 1.74
CA PHE A 275 -8.73 -49.17 3.21
C PHE A 275 -8.16 -47.88 3.80
#